data_AF-A0A8C6PIH9-F1
#
_entry.id   AF-A0A8C6PIH9-F1
#
_cell.length_a   1.000
_cell.length_b   1.000
_cell.length_c   1.000
_cell.angle_alpha   90.00
_cell.angle_beta   90.00
_cell.angle_gamma   90.00
#
_symmetry.space_group_name_H-M   'P 1'
#
loop_
_entity.id
_entity.type
_entity.pdbx_description
1 polymer ?
#
loop_
_entity_poly.entity_id
_entity_poly.type
_entity_poly.pdbx_seq_one_letter_code
_entity_poly.pdbx_strand_id
1 'polypeptide(L)'
;MWIRRPLELISGNYQIQAAGVFRLIDKGNIWVLEKTGRKQEVLNAEFATSSLVNRKETKQIYCFTLEPRESEYFIDKSNRLQTDPASLFTNKSICSLQTPSGFRALIGWTFSEVTFKPHKGVDVLYMRNTTDDEIEQVLKELFGIKLQRKLKPRQKPGRGRS
;
A
#
# COMPACT_ATOMS: atom_id res chain seq x y z
N MET A 1 -0.06 1.51 -2.77
CA MET A 1 0.72 2.01 -3.92
C MET A 1 0.26 1.22 -5.11
N TRP A 2 -0.53 1.77 -6.03
CA TRP A 2 -1.13 0.92 -7.07
C TRP A 2 -0.99 1.58 -8.43
N ILE A 3 0.06 1.16 -9.14
CA ILE A 3 0.25 1.38 -10.57
C ILE A 3 -0.57 0.28 -11.27
N ARG A 4 -1.55 0.67 -12.08
CA ARG A 4 -2.43 -0.27 -12.82
C ARG A 4 -1.98 -0.49 -14.26
N ARG A 5 -1.28 0.50 -14.82
CA ARG A 5 -0.73 0.45 -16.18
C ARG A 5 0.76 0.74 -16.11
N PRO A 6 1.57 0.21 -17.02
CA PRO A 6 2.99 0.55 -17.11
C PRO A 6 3.20 2.06 -17.07
N LEU A 7 4.32 2.47 -16.48
CA LEU A 7 4.76 3.86 -16.49
C LEU A 7 5.86 4.03 -17.52
N GLU A 8 5.72 5.03 -18.38
CA GLU A 8 6.78 5.45 -19.29
C GLU A 8 7.95 6.02 -18.49
N LEU A 9 9.15 5.59 -18.82
CA LEU A 9 10.39 6.05 -18.16
C LEU A 9 10.84 7.39 -18.75
N ILE A 10 10.00 8.42 -18.60
CA ILE A 10 10.26 9.79 -19.05
C ILE A 10 10.26 10.69 -17.83
N SER A 11 11.38 11.36 -17.58
CA SER A 11 11.55 12.21 -16.40
C SER A 11 10.55 13.36 -16.39
N GLY A 12 9.86 13.55 -15.27
CA GLY A 12 8.88 14.63 -15.07
C GLY A 12 7.51 14.42 -15.72
N ASN A 13 7.33 13.38 -16.55
CA ASN A 13 6.06 13.17 -17.26
C ASN A 13 4.91 12.86 -16.28
N TYR A 14 3.78 13.55 -16.44
CA TYR A 14 2.56 13.34 -15.65
C TYR A 14 1.75 12.16 -16.20
N GLN A 15 1.73 11.06 -15.45
CA GLN A 15 1.11 9.81 -15.91
C GLN A 15 -0.16 9.52 -15.11
N ILE A 16 -1.30 9.93 -15.66
CA ILE A 16 -2.62 9.84 -15.00
C ILE A 16 -3.11 8.38 -15.02
N GLN A 17 -3.51 7.88 -13.84
CA GLN A 17 -4.17 6.59 -13.69
C GLN A 17 -5.34 6.70 -12.72
N ALA A 18 -6.16 5.64 -12.64
CA ALA A 18 -7.30 5.58 -11.75
C ALA A 18 -6.93 5.90 -10.29
N ALA A 19 -5.74 5.51 -9.82
CA ALA A 19 -5.29 5.72 -8.44
C ALA A 19 -4.72 7.14 -8.15
N GLY A 20 -4.52 7.97 -9.18
CA GLY A 20 -3.86 9.27 -9.05
C GLY A 20 -2.88 9.52 -10.19
N VAL A 21 -2.03 10.54 -10.01
CA VAL A 21 -1.02 10.92 -11.00
C VAL A 21 0.34 10.41 -10.54
N PHE A 22 1.06 9.73 -11.43
CA PHE A 22 2.41 9.24 -11.17
C PHE A 22 3.43 10.08 -11.93
N ARG A 23 4.62 10.21 -11.35
CA ARG A 23 5.79 10.81 -12.02
C ARG A 23 7.03 9.99 -11.70
N LEU A 24 7.87 9.82 -12.71
CA LEU A 24 9.23 9.32 -12.54
C LEU A 24 10.16 10.51 -12.68
N ILE A 25 11.02 10.74 -11.69
CA ILE A 25 11.96 11.87 -11.67
C ILE A 25 13.37 11.30 -11.72
N ASP A 26 14.09 11.59 -12.79
CA ASP A 26 15.50 11.28 -12.91
C ASP A 26 16.33 12.25 -12.05
N LYS A 27 17.16 11.71 -11.15
CA LYS A 27 18.13 12.46 -10.34
C LYS A 27 19.58 12.13 -10.71
N GLY A 28 19.81 11.63 -11.92
CA GLY A 28 21.11 11.21 -12.44
C GLY A 28 21.35 9.72 -12.24
N ASN A 29 21.79 9.32 -11.05
CA ASN A 29 22.08 7.91 -10.76
C ASN A 29 20.86 7.12 -10.24
N ILE A 30 19.77 7.82 -9.92
CA ILE A 30 18.60 7.22 -9.28
C ILE A 30 17.32 7.82 -9.83
N TRP A 31 16.33 6.97 -10.06
CA TRP A 31 14.97 7.34 -10.40
C TRP A 31 14.11 7.39 -9.15
N VAL A 32 13.29 8.43 -9.03
CA VAL A 32 12.33 8.61 -7.94
C VAL A 32 10.92 8.46 -8.49
N LEU A 33 10.18 7.51 -7.94
CA LEU A 33 8.75 7.34 -8.23
C LEU A 33 7.92 8.13 -7.23
N GLU A 34 7.18 9.12 -7.74
CA GLU A 34 6.22 9.90 -6.99
C GLU A 34 4.78 9.57 -7.36
N LYS A 35 3.88 9.74 -6.40
CA LYS A 35 2.44 9.71 -6.61
C LYS A 35 1.78 10.91 -5.97
N THR A 36 1.00 11.61 -6.76
CA THR A 36 0.01 12.58 -6.29
C THR A 36 -1.34 11.88 -6.18
N GLY A 37 -1.86 11.77 -4.96
CA GLY A 37 -3.17 11.23 -4.65
C GLY A 37 -4.27 12.28 -4.71
N ARG A 38 -5.50 11.84 -4.46
CA ARG A 38 -6.65 12.72 -4.23
C ARG A 38 -6.94 12.83 -2.74
N LYS A 39 -7.78 13.80 -2.36
CA LYS A 39 -8.31 13.92 -1.01
C LYS A 39 -9.06 12.63 -0.64
N GLN A 40 -8.82 12.14 0.58
CA GLN A 40 -9.55 10.98 1.10
C GLN A 40 -10.79 11.41 1.87
N GLU A 41 -11.93 10.80 1.55
CA GLU A 41 -13.19 10.94 2.27
C GLU A 41 -13.41 9.69 3.11
N VAL A 42 -13.24 9.81 4.43
CA VAL A 42 -13.39 8.69 5.35
C VAL A 42 -14.85 8.57 5.77
N LEU A 43 -15.49 7.44 5.46
CA LEU A 43 -16.90 7.22 5.77
C LEU A 43 -17.15 6.98 7.27
N ASN A 44 -16.19 6.33 7.94
CA ASN A 44 -16.28 5.96 9.34
C ASN A 44 -15.56 7.00 10.20
N ALA A 45 -16.32 7.83 10.92
CA ALA A 45 -15.78 8.95 11.69
C ALA A 45 -14.71 8.54 12.72
N GLU A 46 -14.81 7.34 13.29
CA GLU A 46 -13.83 6.77 14.23
C GLU A 46 -12.42 6.60 13.63
N PHE A 47 -12.31 6.50 12.30
CA PHE A 47 -11.03 6.38 11.59
C PHE A 47 -10.54 7.70 10.98
N ALA A 48 -11.24 8.82 11.21
CA ALA A 48 -10.89 10.11 10.62
C ALA A 48 -9.45 10.56 10.95
N THR A 49 -8.93 10.19 12.12
CA THR A 49 -7.56 10.49 12.60
C THR A 49 -6.58 9.33 12.41
N SER A 50 -7.01 8.18 11.86
CA SER A 50 -6.17 6.99 11.69
C SER A 50 -4.89 7.31 10.90
N SER A 51 -3.78 6.68 11.31
CA SER A 51 -2.48 6.78 10.63
C SER A 51 -2.44 6.04 9.29
N LEU A 52 -3.43 5.20 9.01
CA LEU A 52 -3.58 4.49 7.74
C LEU A 52 -4.19 5.38 6.65
N VAL A 53 -4.85 6.49 7.03
CA VAL A 53 -5.40 7.47 6.09
C VAL A 53 -4.26 8.29 5.50
N ASN A 54 -4.13 8.28 4.18
CA ASN A 54 -3.11 9.07 3.51
C ASN A 54 -3.57 10.53 3.36
N ARG A 55 -2.93 11.43 4.11
CA ARG A 55 -3.20 12.88 4.04
C ARG A 55 -2.17 13.68 3.23
N LYS A 56 -1.05 13.08 2.80
CA LYS A 56 -0.11 13.81 1.95
C LYS A 56 -0.60 13.73 0.51
N GLU A 57 -0.71 14.89 -0.11
CA GLU A 57 -1.11 15.05 -1.50
C GLU A 57 -0.12 14.35 -2.44
N THR A 58 1.16 14.71 -2.36
CA THR A 58 2.24 14.06 -3.12
C THR A 58 3.17 13.29 -2.19
N LYS A 59 3.53 12.07 -2.59
CA LYS A 59 4.48 11.21 -1.87
C LYS A 59 5.49 10.60 -2.82
N GLN A 60 6.76 10.65 -2.41
CA GLN A 60 7.77 9.72 -2.90
C GLN A 60 7.41 8.31 -2.42
N ILE A 61 7.34 7.36 -3.35
CA ILE A 61 6.96 5.99 -3.06
C ILE A 61 8.19 5.08 -2.99
N TYR A 62 9.06 5.16 -4.00
CA TYR A 62 10.23 4.31 -4.10
C TYR A 62 11.32 4.99 -4.94
N CYS A 63 12.56 4.53 -4.78
CA CYS A 63 13.67 4.94 -5.62
C CYS A 63 14.39 3.71 -6.17
N PHE A 64 14.83 3.76 -7.42
CA PHE A 64 15.49 2.63 -8.08
C PHE A 64 16.56 3.09 -9.08
N THR A 65 17.45 2.17 -9.43
CA THR A 65 18.45 2.34 -10.49
C THR A 65 18.02 1.57 -11.74
N LEU A 66 18.61 1.89 -12.90
CA LEU A 66 18.39 1.12 -14.13
C LEU A 66 19.38 -0.05 -14.29
N GLU A 67 20.28 -0.25 -13.32
CA GLU A 67 21.16 -1.42 -13.28
C GLU A 67 20.34 -2.72 -13.23
N PRO A 68 20.53 -3.64 -14.20
CA PRO A 68 19.91 -4.96 -14.16
C PRO A 68 20.31 -5.74 -12.90
N ARG A 69 19.38 -6.52 -12.35
CA ARG A 69 19.60 -7.36 -11.17
C ARG A 69 18.99 -8.74 -11.38
N GLU A 70 19.75 -9.78 -11.04
CA GLU A 70 19.27 -11.15 -10.97
C GLU A 70 18.57 -11.44 -9.64
N SER A 71 17.83 -12.55 -9.56
CA SER A 71 17.09 -12.94 -8.35
C SER A 71 17.96 -13.05 -7.10
N GLU A 72 19.21 -13.50 -7.26
CA GLU A 72 20.14 -13.78 -6.17
C GLU A 72 20.50 -12.51 -5.40
N TYR A 73 20.48 -11.36 -6.08
CA TYR A 73 20.71 -10.04 -5.48
C TYR A 73 19.72 -9.74 -4.35
N PHE A 74 18.52 -10.31 -4.40
CA PHE A 74 17.44 -10.03 -3.44
C PHE A 74 17.37 -11.02 -2.27
N ILE A 75 18.17 -12.10 -2.26
CA ILE A 75 18.08 -13.16 -1.25
C ILE A 75 18.34 -12.62 0.16
N ASP A 76 19.46 -11.93 0.38
CA ASP A 76 19.79 -11.34 1.70
C ASP A 76 18.70 -10.36 2.16
N LYS A 77 18.26 -9.48 1.26
CA LYS A 77 17.19 -8.52 1.57
C LYS A 77 15.88 -9.21 1.92
N SER A 78 15.49 -10.25 1.19
CA SER A 78 14.29 -11.03 1.46
C SER A 78 14.36 -11.69 2.84
N ASN A 79 15.48 -12.34 3.17
CA ASN A 79 15.69 -12.95 4.48
C ASN A 79 15.59 -11.93 5.60
N ARG A 80 16.25 -10.77 5.46
CA ARG A 80 16.20 -9.69 6.45
C ARG A 80 14.79 -9.14 6.62
N LEU A 81 14.06 -8.90 5.53
CA LEU A 81 12.68 -8.41 5.61
C LEU A 81 11.76 -9.38 6.38
N GLN A 82 12.02 -10.69 6.34
CA GLN A 82 11.23 -11.72 7.01
C GLN A 82 11.67 -12.02 8.45
N THR A 83 12.90 -11.70 8.83
CA THR A 83 13.48 -12.11 10.13
C THR A 83 13.83 -10.94 11.06
N ASP A 84 14.17 -9.77 10.51
CA ASP A 84 14.60 -8.61 11.29
C ASP A 84 13.43 -8.06 12.13
N PRO A 85 13.55 -7.97 13.47
CA PRO A 85 12.52 -7.39 14.33
C PRO A 85 12.22 -5.92 14.05
N ALA A 86 13.09 -5.18 13.36
CA ALA A 86 12.87 -3.81 12.92
C ALA A 86 12.13 -3.73 11.57
N SER A 87 12.01 -4.83 10.83
CA SER A 87 11.27 -4.89 9.57
C SER A 87 9.79 -4.58 9.78
N LEU A 88 9.19 -3.86 8.82
CA LEU A 88 7.75 -3.66 8.81
C LEU A 88 7.01 -5.00 8.73
N PHE A 89 7.54 -5.96 7.97
CA PHE A 89 6.89 -7.23 7.66
C PHE A 89 6.91 -8.23 8.82
N THR A 90 7.80 -8.05 9.82
CA THR A 90 7.77 -8.82 11.07
C THR A 90 6.84 -8.21 12.11
N ASN A 91 6.49 -6.93 11.95
CA ASN A 91 5.70 -6.14 12.90
C ASN A 91 4.25 -5.89 12.47
N LYS A 92 3.93 -6.09 11.19
CA LYS A 92 2.59 -5.91 10.63
C LYS A 92 2.20 -7.07 9.73
N SER A 93 1.02 -7.63 9.96
CA SER A 93 0.36 -8.51 9.00
C SER A 93 -0.34 -7.64 7.97
N ILE A 94 -0.03 -7.80 6.68
CA ILE A 94 -0.55 -6.95 5.61
C ILE A 94 -1.07 -7.83 4.48
N CYS A 95 -2.30 -7.59 4.05
CA CYS A 95 -2.86 -8.12 2.83
C CYS A 95 -3.52 -6.98 2.05
N SER A 96 -3.43 -7.00 0.73
CA SER A 96 -4.06 -6.00 -0.13
C SER A 96 -4.39 -6.57 -1.49
N LEU A 97 -5.56 -6.20 -2.02
CA LEU A 97 -6.04 -6.67 -3.31
C LEU A 97 -6.63 -5.50 -4.11
N GLN A 98 -6.26 -5.40 -5.39
CA GLN A 98 -6.88 -4.43 -6.29
C GLN A 98 -8.29 -4.88 -6.66
N THR A 99 -9.22 -3.92 -6.68
CA THR A 99 -10.58 -4.10 -7.21
C THR A 99 -10.71 -3.34 -8.53
N PRO A 100 -11.78 -3.52 -9.33
CA PRO A 100 -11.99 -2.73 -10.54
C PRO A 100 -12.02 -1.21 -10.29
N SER A 101 -12.66 -0.78 -9.19
CA SER A 101 -12.85 0.64 -8.84
C SER A 101 -11.83 1.17 -7.81
N GLY A 102 -10.93 0.33 -7.30
CA GLY A 102 -10.19 0.68 -6.10
C GLY A 102 -9.26 -0.41 -5.59
N PHE A 103 -9.16 -0.53 -4.27
CA PHE A 103 -8.46 -1.63 -3.61
C PHE A 103 -8.99 -1.84 -2.20
N ARG A 104 -8.75 -3.03 -1.67
CA ARG A 104 -8.98 -3.37 -0.26
C ARG A 104 -7.67 -3.77 0.41
N ALA A 105 -7.58 -3.53 1.70
CA ALA A 105 -6.43 -3.90 2.51
C ALA A 105 -6.86 -4.35 3.90
N LEU A 106 -6.18 -5.36 4.42
CA LEU A 106 -6.25 -5.82 5.81
C LEU A 106 -4.87 -5.62 6.42
N ILE A 107 -4.77 -4.76 7.43
CA ILE A 107 -3.53 -4.48 8.17
C ILE A 107 -3.76 -4.78 9.63
N GLY A 108 -3.18 -5.88 10.13
CA GLY A 108 -3.51 -6.41 11.45
C GLY A 108 -4.99 -6.72 11.55
N TRP A 109 -5.70 -5.96 12.38
CA TRP A 109 -7.15 -6.06 12.58
C TRP A 109 -7.94 -5.00 11.82
N THR A 110 -7.29 -4.08 11.11
CA THR A 110 -7.99 -3.01 10.40
C THR A 110 -8.24 -3.40 8.95
N PHE A 111 -9.51 -3.63 8.61
CA PHE A 111 -9.96 -3.72 7.22
C PHE A 111 -10.22 -2.32 6.66
N SER A 112 -9.85 -2.12 5.41
CA SER A 112 -10.12 -0.89 4.67
C SER A 112 -10.42 -1.19 3.21
N GLU A 113 -11.33 -0.41 2.63
CA GLU A 113 -11.61 -0.43 1.21
C GLU A 113 -11.61 1.01 0.68
N VAL A 114 -10.83 1.24 -0.38
CA VAL A 114 -10.73 2.51 -1.07
C VAL A 114 -11.39 2.38 -2.43
N THR A 115 -12.31 3.30 -2.72
CA THR A 115 -12.92 3.47 -4.04
C THR A 115 -12.42 4.76 -4.66
N PHE A 116 -11.79 4.67 -5.83
CA PHE A 116 -11.33 5.83 -6.58
C PHE A 116 -12.52 6.52 -7.27
N LYS A 117 -12.71 7.82 -7.03
CA LYS A 117 -13.71 8.65 -7.72
C LYS A 117 -13.02 9.81 -8.45
N PRO A 118 -12.26 9.54 -9.54
CA PRO A 118 -11.47 10.57 -10.23
C PRO A 118 -12.32 11.76 -10.68
N HIS A 119 -13.53 11.53 -11.18
CA HIS A 119 -14.47 12.59 -11.61
C HIS A 119 -14.96 13.49 -10.48
N LYS A 120 -14.90 13.02 -9.22
CA LYS A 120 -15.27 13.79 -8.03
C LYS A 120 -14.05 14.38 -7.31
N GLY A 121 -12.83 14.14 -7.81
CA GLY A 121 -11.60 14.61 -7.16
C GLY A 121 -11.32 14.00 -5.78
N VAL A 122 -12.02 12.93 -5.40
CA VAL A 122 -11.90 12.29 -4.08
C VAL A 122 -11.70 10.77 -4.19
N ASP A 123 -11.08 10.20 -3.17
CA ASP A 123 -11.05 8.75 -2.95
C ASP A 123 -11.85 8.45 -1.69
N VAL A 124 -12.89 7.60 -1.80
CA VAL A 124 -13.73 7.24 -0.66
C VAL A 124 -13.10 6.06 0.06
N LEU A 125 -12.95 6.18 1.39
CA LEU A 125 -12.29 5.22 2.25
C LEU A 125 -13.29 4.71 3.31
N TYR A 126 -13.63 3.43 3.21
CA TYR A 126 -14.33 2.70 4.26
C TYR A 126 -13.31 1.99 5.14
N MET A 127 -13.51 2.00 6.46
CA MET A 127 -12.64 1.32 7.42
C MET A 127 -13.46 0.69 8.53
N ARG A 128 -13.02 -0.47 8.99
CA ARG A 128 -13.55 -1.11 10.20
C ARG A 128 -12.49 -1.95 10.88
N ASN A 129 -12.68 -2.19 12.17
CA ASN A 129 -11.93 -3.23 12.85
C ASN A 129 -12.55 -4.61 12.53
N THR A 130 -11.71 -5.64 12.62
CA THR A 130 -12.03 -7.06 12.50
C THR A 130 -11.61 -7.73 13.80
N THR A 131 -12.29 -8.81 14.17
CA THR A 131 -11.90 -9.63 15.32
C THR A 131 -10.99 -10.79 14.87
N ASP A 132 -10.36 -11.48 15.82
CA ASP A 132 -9.56 -12.67 15.51
C ASP A 132 -10.37 -13.77 14.78
N ASP A 133 -11.66 -13.90 15.11
CA ASP A 133 -12.55 -14.89 14.53
C ASP A 133 -13.00 -14.51 13.11
N GLU A 134 -13.08 -13.21 12.81
CA GLU A 134 -13.50 -12.72 11.49
C GLU A 134 -12.38 -12.74 10.44
N ILE A 135 -11.11 -12.67 10.86
CA ILE A 135 -9.99 -12.43 9.94
C ILE A 135 -9.86 -13.51 8.87
N GLU A 136 -10.02 -14.78 9.23
CA GLU A 136 -9.92 -15.87 8.25
C GLU A 136 -11.07 -15.84 7.25
N GLN A 137 -12.28 -15.47 7.69
CA GLN A 137 -13.43 -15.28 6.81
C GLN A 137 -13.20 -14.10 5.86
N VAL A 138 -12.73 -12.97 6.38
CA VAL A 138 -12.38 -11.78 5.58
C VAL A 138 -11.33 -12.12 4.52
N LEU A 139 -10.26 -12.82 4.89
CA LEU A 139 -9.22 -13.26 3.95
C LEU A 139 -9.78 -14.16 2.85
N LYS A 140 -10.65 -15.11 3.20
CA LYS A 140 -11.24 -16.03 2.23
C LYS A 140 -12.20 -15.31 1.28
N GLU A 141 -13.17 -14.58 1.81
CA GLU A 141 -14.26 -13.99 1.04
C GLU A 141 -13.80 -12.76 0.24
N LEU A 142 -13.01 -11.88 0.86
CA LEU A 142 -12.65 -10.61 0.25
C LEU A 142 -11.31 -10.66 -0.48
N PHE A 143 -10.40 -11.55 -0.10
CA PHE A 143 -9.07 -11.64 -0.70
C PHE A 143 -8.82 -12.96 -1.45
N GLY A 144 -9.71 -13.95 -1.34
CA GLY A 144 -9.53 -15.27 -1.96
C GLY A 144 -8.41 -16.10 -1.31
N ILE A 145 -8.02 -15.78 -0.07
CA ILE A 145 -6.90 -16.42 0.62
C ILE A 145 -7.42 -17.42 1.65
N LYS A 146 -7.01 -18.68 1.51
CA LYS A 146 -7.19 -19.72 2.54
C LYS A 146 -5.85 -20.02 3.20
N LEU A 147 -5.75 -19.80 4.50
CA LEU A 147 -4.53 -20.07 5.26
C LEU A 147 -4.40 -21.55 5.60
N GLN A 148 -3.16 -22.04 5.62
CA GLN A 148 -2.84 -23.42 6.05
C GLN A 148 -2.73 -23.54 7.57
N ARG A 149 -2.50 -22.42 8.26
CA ARG A 149 -2.35 -22.33 9.72
C ARG A 149 -3.07 -21.08 10.22
N LYS A 150 -3.55 -21.13 11.46
CA LYS A 150 -4.22 -19.99 12.10
C LYS A 150 -3.31 -18.76 12.11
N LEU A 151 -3.81 -17.63 11.63
CA LEU A 151 -3.07 -16.38 11.65
C LEU A 151 -3.01 -15.82 13.07
N LYS A 152 -1.85 -15.28 13.44
CA LYS A 152 -1.71 -14.37 14.59
C LYS A 152 -1.46 -12.97 14.04
N PRO A 153 -2.49 -12.11 13.94
CA PRO A 153 -2.33 -10.79 13.35
C PRO A 153 -1.35 -9.95 14.16
N ARG A 154 -0.63 -9.05 13.49
CA ARG A 154 0.30 -8.12 14.12
C ARG A 154 0.05 -6.71 13.62
N GLN A 155 0.08 -5.75 14.55
CA GLN A 155 -0.08 -4.34 14.25
C GLN A 155 0.66 -3.48 15.28
N LYS A 156 2.00 -3.51 15.27
CA LYS A 156 2.75 -2.53 16.06
C LYS A 156 2.69 -1.16 15.38
N PRO A 157 2.53 -0.06 16.13
CA PRO A 157 2.69 1.28 15.55
C PRO A 157 4.09 1.37 14.95
N GLY A 158 4.16 1.78 13.68
CA GLY A 158 5.45 1.96 13.03
C GLY A 158 6.19 3.10 13.72
N ARG A 159 7.46 2.92 14.07
CA ARG A 159 8.31 4.06 14.46
C ARG A 159 8.29 5.02 13.26
N GLY A 160 7.72 6.21 13.45
CA GLY A 160 7.80 7.26 12.45
C GLY A 160 9.27 7.49 12.13
N ARG A 161 9.64 7.42 10.85
CA ARG A 161 10.90 8.03 10.43
C ARG A 161 10.70 9.53 10.55
N SER A 162 11.26 10.10 11.62
CA SER A 162 11.61 11.52 11.75
C SER A 162 12.43 11.97 10.55
#